data_AF-A0AAW3V2F0-F1
#
_entry.id   AF-A0AAW3V2F0-F1
#
_cell.length_a   1.000
_cell.length_b   1.000
_cell.length_c   1.000
_cell.angle_alpha   90.00
_cell.angle_beta   90.00
_cell.angle_gamma   90.00
#
_symmetry.space_group_name_H-M   'P 1'
#
loop_
_entity.id
_entity.type
_entity.pdbx_description
1 polymer ?
#
loop_
_entity_poly.entity_id
_entity_poly.type
_entity_poly.pdbx_seq_one_letter_code
_entity_poly.pdbx_strand_id
1 'polypeptide(L)'
;MEETTHDNVPDRVRSAVSFALSRLVEISEGISRAADLERRFGQAGRYQADAFLNRSRDIESARATLAEFRRLAPANGVDPDALIRRFGGEPDLTPSPEAQAWLDDPRGPVIGHVVT
;
A
#
# COMPACT_ATOMS: atom_id res chain seq x y z
N MET A 1 0.66 1.34 -35.43
CA MET A 1 0.72 2.42 -34.44
C MET A 1 -0.41 2.15 -33.47
N GLU A 2 -0.09 1.49 -32.36
CA GLU A 2 -1.07 1.00 -31.39
C GLU A 2 -1.16 2.04 -30.28
N GLU A 3 -1.91 3.10 -30.57
CA GLU A 3 -2.19 4.19 -29.63
C GLU A 3 -3.70 4.23 -29.49
N THR A 4 -4.23 3.82 -28.32
CA THR A 4 -5.51 4.22 -27.68
C THR A 4 -6.14 3.12 -26.81
N THR A 5 -5.42 2.54 -25.84
CA THR A 5 -6.06 1.64 -24.85
C THR A 5 -6.57 2.41 -23.62
N HIS A 6 -6.05 3.62 -23.38
CA HIS A 6 -6.29 4.44 -22.19
C HIS A 6 -7.32 5.58 -22.40
N ASP A 7 -7.55 5.99 -23.64
CA ASP A 7 -8.50 7.07 -23.95
C ASP A 7 -9.95 6.63 -23.69
N ASN A 8 -10.21 5.33 -23.75
CA ASN A 8 -11.52 4.73 -23.50
C ASN A 8 -11.89 4.65 -22.01
N VAL A 9 -10.99 4.98 -21.07
CA VAL A 9 -11.31 4.98 -19.64
C VAL A 9 -12.02 6.29 -19.28
N PRO A 10 -13.24 6.29 -18.74
CA PRO A 10 -13.91 7.52 -18.35
C PRO A 10 -13.12 8.32 -17.30
N ASP A 11 -13.16 9.65 -17.36
CA ASP A 11 -12.42 10.54 -16.45
C ASP A 11 -12.68 10.25 -14.97
N ARG A 12 -13.93 9.91 -14.62
CA ARG A 12 -14.29 9.55 -13.25
C ARG A 12 -13.56 8.28 -12.79
N VAL A 13 -13.40 7.29 -13.66
CA VAL A 13 -12.67 6.06 -13.35
C VAL A 13 -11.18 6.34 -13.25
N ARG A 14 -10.61 7.12 -14.18
CA ARG A 14 -9.21 7.57 -14.09
C ARG A 14 -8.92 8.29 -12.77
N SER A 15 -9.81 9.21 -12.38
CA SER A 15 -9.70 9.98 -11.14
C SER A 15 -9.78 9.07 -9.90
N ALA A 16 -10.70 8.09 -9.89
CA ALA A 16 -10.83 7.15 -8.80
C ALA A 16 -9.59 6.25 -8.64
N VAL A 17 -9.06 5.73 -9.75
CA VAL A 17 -7.82 4.92 -9.76
C VAL A 17 -6.64 5.76 -9.29
N SER A 18 -6.46 6.97 -9.84
CA SER A 18 -5.39 7.87 -9.43
C SER A 18 -5.49 8.24 -7.95
N PHE A 19 -6.69 8.54 -7.44
CA PHE A 19 -6.90 8.85 -6.02
C PHE A 19 -6.56 7.67 -5.10
N ALA A 20 -6.98 6.45 -5.48
CA ALA A 20 -6.65 5.24 -4.72
C ALA A 20 -5.13 5.01 -4.66
N LEU A 21 -4.43 5.16 -5.79
CA LEU A 21 -2.97 5.02 -5.85
C LEU A 21 -2.26 6.09 -5.01
N SER A 22 -2.67 7.36 -5.12
CA SER A 22 -2.10 8.44 -4.30
C SER A 22 -2.25 8.15 -2.81
N ARG A 23 -3.38 7.59 -2.37
CA ARG A 23 -3.57 7.17 -0.98
C ARG A 23 -2.63 6.06 -0.54
N LEU A 24 -2.44 5.04 -1.37
CA LEU A 24 -1.48 3.98 -1.04
C LEU A 24 -0.05 4.54 -0.96
N VAL A 25 0.33 5.48 -1.83
CA VAL A 25 1.65 6.11 -1.81
C VAL A 25 1.85 6.91 -0.52
N GLU A 26 0.90 7.78 -0.16
CA GLU A 26 0.98 8.57 1.08
C GLU A 26 1.10 7.67 2.33
N ILE A 27 0.40 6.53 2.34
CA ILE A 27 0.45 5.55 3.42
C ILE A 27 1.82 4.87 3.45
N SER A 28 2.35 4.45 2.29
CA SER A 28 3.70 3.86 2.16
C SER A 28 4.76 4.81 2.72
N GLU A 29 4.73 6.09 2.34
CA GLU A 29 5.65 7.10 2.85
C GLU A 29 5.51 7.32 4.36
N GLY A 30 4.30 7.23 4.91
CA GLY A 30 4.05 7.29 6.35
C GLY A 30 4.70 6.12 7.10
N ILE A 31 4.52 4.90 6.58
CA ILE A 31 5.10 3.66 7.11
C ILE A 31 6.63 3.73 7.05
N SER A 32 7.22 4.15 5.93
CA SER A 32 8.67 4.30 5.79
C SER A 32 9.25 5.31 6.78
N ARG A 33 8.58 6.46 6.96
CA ARG A 33 9.00 7.47 7.95
C ARG A 33 8.95 6.95 9.38
N ALA A 34 7.95 6.16 9.73
CA ALA A 34 7.87 5.53 11.05
C ALA A 34 9.03 4.55 11.28
N ALA A 35 9.31 3.68 10.30
CA ALA A 35 10.43 2.74 10.36
C ALA A 35 11.80 3.45 10.48
N ASP A 36 12.00 4.54 9.74
CA ASP A 36 13.23 5.32 9.81
C ASP A 36 13.41 6.03 11.15
N LEU A 37 12.32 6.49 11.77
CA LEU A 37 12.35 7.07 13.11
C LEU A 37 12.76 6.01 14.14
N GLU A 38 12.12 4.85 14.11
CA GLU A 38 12.40 3.73 15.01
C GLU A 38 13.88 3.32 14.96
N ARG A 39 14.41 3.15 13.75
CA ARG A 39 15.82 2.80 13.54
C ARG A 39 16.79 3.78 14.21
N ARG A 40 16.46 5.07 14.27
CA ARG A 40 17.30 6.11 14.91
C ARG A 40 17.30 6.02 16.44
N PHE A 41 16.24 5.49 17.04
CA PHE A 41 16.06 5.40 18.49
C PHE A 41 16.30 4.00 19.06
N GLY A 42 16.74 3.04 18.23
CA GLY A 42 17.00 1.66 18.66
C GLY A 42 15.74 0.88 19.06
N GLN A 43 14.57 1.33 18.63
CA GLN A 43 13.32 0.58 18.68
C GLN A 43 13.03 0.06 17.27
N ALA A 44 12.20 -0.97 17.12
CA ALA A 44 11.83 -1.46 15.79
C ALA A 44 10.40 -2.01 15.77
N GLY A 45 9.68 -1.64 14.71
CA GLY A 45 8.46 -2.27 14.26
C GLY A 45 7.17 -1.75 14.88
N ARG A 46 7.17 -1.23 16.12
CA ARG A 46 5.94 -0.82 16.81
C ARG A 46 5.26 0.34 16.11
N TYR A 47 5.97 1.43 15.87
CA TYR A 47 5.40 2.62 15.22
C TYR A 47 5.11 2.38 13.75
N GLN A 48 5.91 1.54 13.07
CA GLN A 48 5.58 1.10 11.72
C GLN A 48 4.26 0.30 11.70
N ALA A 49 4.07 -0.63 12.65
CA ALA A 49 2.84 -1.42 12.79
C ALA A 49 1.64 -0.51 13.13
N ASP A 50 1.80 0.43 14.07
CA ASP A 50 0.77 1.41 14.41
C ASP A 50 0.39 2.27 13.20
N ALA A 51 1.37 2.74 12.42
CA ALA A 51 1.13 3.50 11.20
C ALA A 51 0.33 2.70 10.17
N PHE A 52 0.61 1.40 10.02
CA PHE A 52 -0.14 0.50 9.16
C PHE A 52 -1.57 0.28 9.68
N LEU A 53 -1.74 -0.08 10.96
CA LEU A 53 -3.05 -0.36 11.57
C LEU A 53 -3.99 0.85 11.50
N ASN A 54 -3.48 2.04 11.81
CA ASN A 54 -4.24 3.29 11.77
C ASN A 54 -4.77 3.62 10.37
N ARG A 55 -4.18 3.03 9.32
CA ARG A 55 -4.55 3.23 7.92
C ARG A 55 -5.18 2.01 7.26
N SER A 56 -5.42 0.93 8.00
CA SER A 56 -5.96 -0.35 7.48
C SER A 56 -7.21 -0.16 6.63
N ARG A 57 -8.19 0.63 7.10
CA ARG A 57 -9.42 0.95 6.35
C ARG A 57 -9.16 1.71 5.06
N ASP A 58 -8.22 2.66 5.07
CA ASP A 58 -7.85 3.44 3.89
C ASP A 58 -7.17 2.53 2.84
N ILE A 59 -6.29 1.63 3.30
CA ILE A 59 -5.62 0.62 2.46
C ILE A 59 -6.66 -0.31 1.83
N GLU A 60 -7.59 -0.86 2.63
CA GLU A 60 -8.66 -1.75 2.17
C GLU A 60 -9.52 -1.07 1.11
N SER A 61 -9.95 0.18 1.36
CA SER A 61 -10.79 0.92 0.43
C SER A 61 -10.08 1.22 -0.90
N ALA A 62 -8.81 1.62 -0.85
CA ALA A 62 -8.01 1.87 -2.05
C ALA A 62 -7.78 0.57 -2.84
N ARG A 63 -7.41 -0.53 -2.16
CA ARG A 63 -7.24 -1.85 -2.81
C ARG A 63 -8.53 -2.37 -3.42
N ALA A 64 -9.67 -2.19 -2.76
CA ALA A 64 -10.97 -2.57 -3.31
C ALA A 64 -11.29 -1.82 -4.61
N THR A 65 -10.98 -0.51 -4.65
CA THR A 65 -11.14 0.30 -5.87
C THR A 65 -10.27 -0.22 -7.02
N LEU A 66 -9.00 -0.53 -6.75
CA LEU A 66 -8.08 -1.04 -7.76
C LEU A 66 -8.46 -2.46 -8.22
N ALA A 67 -8.91 -3.33 -7.30
CA ALA A 67 -9.38 -4.66 -7.62
C ALA A 67 -10.63 -4.62 -8.52
N GLU A 68 -11.58 -3.75 -8.22
CA GLU A 68 -12.77 -3.57 -9.05
C GLU A 68 -12.43 -3.03 -10.44
N PHE A 69 -11.50 -2.06 -10.52
CA PHE A 69 -11.00 -1.58 -11.80
C PHE A 69 -10.35 -2.71 -12.61
N ARG A 70 -9.47 -3.51 -12.00
CA ARG A 70 -8.85 -4.68 -12.64
C ARG A 70 -9.87 -5.69 -13.14
N ARG A 71 -10.96 -5.89 -12.40
CA ARG A 71 -12.03 -6.82 -12.78
C ARG A 71 -12.80 -6.34 -14.01
N LEU A 72 -13.08 -5.03 -14.11
CA LEU A 72 -13.94 -4.46 -15.16
C LEU A 72 -13.17 -4.02 -16.41
N ALA A 73 -11.92 -3.58 -16.27
CA ALA A 73 -11.13 -3.01 -17.37
C ALA A 73 -10.97 -3.96 -18.58
N PRO A 74 -10.64 -5.26 -18.42
CA PRO A 74 -10.42 -6.15 -19.57
C PRO A 74 -11.67 -6.33 -20.44
N ALA A 75 -12.85 -6.39 -19.82
CA ALA A 75 -14.13 -6.49 -20.53
C ALA A 75 -14.44 -5.25 -21.39
N ASN A 76 -13.75 -4.14 -21.13
CA ASN A 76 -13.87 -2.88 -21.85
C ASN A 76 -12.63 -2.61 -22.74
N GLY A 77 -11.79 -3.63 -22.97
CA GLY A 77 -10.60 -3.51 -23.81
C GLY A 77 -9.49 -2.65 -23.20
N VAL A 78 -9.48 -2.48 -21.88
CA VAL A 78 -8.47 -1.71 -21.14
C VAL A 78 -7.51 -2.67 -20.43
N ASP A 79 -6.20 -2.47 -20.58
CA ASP A 79 -5.18 -3.11 -19.72
C ASP A 79 -5.08 -2.34 -18.39
N PRO A 80 -5.60 -2.90 -17.28
CA PRO A 80 -5.60 -2.20 -16.01
C PRO A 80 -4.20 -1.99 -15.44
N ASP A 81 -3.29 -2.96 -15.61
CA ASP A 81 -1.96 -2.90 -15.04
C ASP A 81 -1.09 -1.90 -15.82
N ALA A 82 -1.28 -1.77 -17.13
CA ALA A 82 -0.64 -0.71 -17.90
C ALA A 82 -1.09 0.70 -17.45
N LEU A 83 -2.39 0.88 -17.19
CA LEU A 83 -2.91 2.16 -16.69
C LEU A 83 -2.36 2.47 -15.28
N ILE A 84 -2.38 1.49 -14.37
CA ILE A 84 -1.85 1.64 -13.01
C ILE A 84 -0.35 1.96 -13.04
N ARG A 85 0.44 1.28 -13.89
CA ARG A 85 1.87 1.57 -14.08
C ARG A 85 2.11 3.00 -14.56
N ARG A 86 1.26 3.53 -15.45
CA ARG A 86 1.34 4.92 -15.92
C ARG A 86 1.12 5.94 -14.81
N PHE A 87 0.34 5.59 -13.79
CA PHE A 87 0.13 6.41 -12.59
C PHE A 87 1.21 6.21 -11.51
N GLY A 88 2.29 5.47 -11.81
CA GLY A 88 3.40 5.24 -10.87
C GLY A 88 3.40 3.85 -10.22
N GLY A 89 2.39 3.01 -10.49
CA GLY A 89 2.28 1.67 -9.93
C GLY A 89 1.72 1.66 -8.50
N GLU A 90 1.50 0.45 -7.97
CA GLU A 90 1.15 0.26 -6.56
C GLU A 90 2.41 0.20 -5.70
N PRO A 91 2.48 0.95 -4.60
CA PRO A 91 3.60 0.87 -3.68
C PRO A 91 3.56 -0.44 -2.89
N ASP A 92 4.74 -0.91 -2.49
CA ASP A 92 4.83 -1.99 -1.52
C ASP A 92 4.48 -1.47 -0.12
N LEU A 93 3.52 -2.13 0.51
CA LEU A 93 3.07 -1.85 1.87
C LEU A 93 3.42 -2.99 2.83
N THR A 94 4.27 -3.91 2.40
CA THR A 94 4.73 -5.03 3.22
C THR A 94 5.46 -4.49 4.46
N PRO A 95 4.97 -4.79 5.69
CA PRO A 95 5.64 -4.39 6.92
C PRO A 95 7.05 -5.01 7.03
N SER A 96 7.95 -4.40 7.82
CA SER A 96 9.19 -5.08 8.18
C SER A 96 8.90 -6.33 9.04
N PRO A 97 9.84 -7.27 9.18
CA PRO A 97 9.67 -8.42 10.07
C PRO A 97 9.34 -8.03 11.52
N GLU A 98 9.98 -6.96 12.02
CA GLU A 98 9.72 -6.44 13.36
C GLU A 98 8.32 -5.85 13.47
N ALA A 99 7.87 -5.09 12.47
CA ALA A 99 6.51 -4.57 12.43
C ALA A 99 5.47 -5.69 12.32
N GLN A 100 5.77 -6.72 11.51
CA GLN A 100 4.91 -7.90 11.40
C GLN A 100 4.75 -8.60 12.75
N ALA A 101 5.83 -8.72 13.54
CA ALA A 101 5.75 -9.30 14.88
C ALA A 101 4.81 -8.52 15.83
N TRP A 102 4.76 -7.19 15.70
CA TRP A 102 3.82 -6.34 16.45
C TRP A 102 2.37 -6.46 15.94
N LEU A 103 2.18 -6.67 14.63
CA LEU A 103 0.86 -6.94 14.06
C LEU A 103 0.32 -8.31 14.50
N ASP A 104 1.21 -9.30 14.65
CA ASP A 104 0.87 -10.66 15.06
C ASP A 104 0.57 -10.76 16.56
N ASP A 105 1.34 -10.07 17.41
CA ASP A 105 1.08 -9.94 18.86
C ASP A 105 1.14 -8.46 19.32
N PRO A 106 -0.01 -7.85 19.65
CA PRO A 106 -0.06 -6.45 20.08
C PRO A 106 0.58 -6.19 21.45
N ARG A 107 0.98 -7.23 22.20
CA ARG A 107 1.79 -7.10 23.42
C ARG A 107 3.28 -6.89 23.10
N GLY A 108 3.65 -7.01 21.83
CA GLY A 108 5.02 -6.92 21.33
C GLY A 108 5.71 -8.27 21.28
N PRO A 109 6.78 -8.39 20.47
CA PRO A 109 7.58 -9.61 20.43
C PRO A 109 8.12 -9.91 21.82
N VAL A 110 7.92 -11.15 22.28
CA VAL A 110 8.55 -11.63 23.51
C VAL A 110 10.06 -11.65 23.26
N ILE A 111 10.79 -10.65 23.76
CA ILE A 111 12.25 -10.69 23.75
C ILE A 111 12.65 -11.76 24.76
N GLY A 112 12.72 -13.01 24.29
CA GLY A 112 13.44 -14.07 24.96
C GLY A 112 14.87 -13.60 25.11
N HIS A 113 15.29 -13.37 26.35
CA HIS A 113 16.69 -13.17 26.75
C HIS A 113 17.57 -14.11 25.90
N VAL A 114 18.48 -13.55 25.11
CA VAL A 114 19.60 -14.33 24.59
C VAL A 114 20.43 -14.68 25.83
N VAL A 115 20.16 -15.85 26.41
CA VAL A 115 21.04 -16.44 27.40
C VAL A 115 22.33 -16.77 26.64
N THR A 116 23.38 -16.03 26.98
CA THR A 116 24.75 -16.27 26.51
C THR A 116 25.30 -17.52 27.18
#